data_AF-A0A7R9Y274-F1
#
_entry.id   AF-A0A7R9Y274-F1
#
_cell.length_a   1.000
_cell.length_b   1.000
_cell.length_c   1.000
_cell.angle_alpha   90.00
_cell.angle_beta   90.00
_cell.angle_gamma   90.00
#
_symmetry.space_group_name_H-M   'P 1'
#
loop_
_entity.id
_entity.type
_entity.pdbx_description
1 polymer ?
#
loop_
_entity_poly.entity_id
_entity_poly.type
_entity_poly.pdbx_seq_one_letter_code
_entity_poly.pdbx_strand_id
1 'polypeptide(L)'
;APPLGDWGMASAGADPAAAAAQDDTSLVEELVRLRQESRERRALVAGLRTERDRLRSQNAALEEEALRAAATAARAPALESALSDAEQKLAVAQSELAASNLACLELEERAVAAEDALKIAKEQAEGGEAAASGAQSQLRAERERASREVRLAEARASEAEEEQLRAEHEIHMLKEELAKHQAEARANGHGDEEGAGVEGAGAGASAQAALEANALRSEVLEARAEAERARQEARLARDQHQETAQ
;
A
#
# COMPACT_ATOMS: atom_id res chain seq x y z
N ALA A 1 68.59 -124.73 77.89
CA ALA A 1 67.85 -124.89 79.15
C ALA A 1 66.59 -124.03 79.07
N PRO A 2 65.39 -124.60 79.27
CA PRO A 2 64.12 -123.87 79.33
C PRO A 2 63.89 -123.28 80.74
N PRO A 3 62.82 -122.50 80.94
CA PRO A 3 61.66 -123.06 81.68
C PRO A 3 60.33 -122.67 80.98
N LEU A 4 59.38 -123.57 80.70
CA LEU A 4 58.45 -124.32 81.58
C LEU A 4 57.63 -123.45 82.55
N GLY A 5 56.39 -123.17 82.13
CA GLY A 5 55.19 -123.24 82.96
C GLY A 5 54.56 -121.92 83.40
N ASP A 6 53.36 -121.62 82.89
CA ASP A 6 52.17 -121.55 83.76
C ASP A 6 50.87 -121.71 82.95
N TRP A 7 50.01 -122.63 83.39
CA TRP A 7 48.70 -122.93 82.79
C TRP A 7 47.62 -122.29 83.67
N GLY A 8 47.30 -121.03 83.39
CA GLY A 8 46.16 -120.33 83.98
C GLY A 8 44.84 -120.75 83.35
N MET A 9 44.12 -121.63 84.06
CA MET A 9 42.75 -122.06 83.77
C MET A 9 41.80 -120.86 83.53
N ALA A 10 41.32 -120.74 82.30
CA ALA A 10 40.18 -119.90 81.94
C ALA A 10 38.87 -120.67 82.20
N SER A 11 37.94 -120.07 82.94
CA SER A 11 36.50 -120.11 82.65
C SER A 11 35.72 -119.42 83.77
N ALA A 12 35.24 -118.22 83.49
CA ALA A 12 34.06 -117.65 84.13
C ALA A 12 33.21 -117.05 83.01
N GLY A 13 32.06 -117.67 82.79
CA GLY A 13 31.22 -117.56 81.60
C GLY A 13 30.78 -116.15 81.24
N ALA A 14 31.12 -115.72 80.03
CA ALA A 14 30.18 -115.01 79.20
C ALA A 14 29.34 -116.08 78.50
N ASP A 15 28.03 -116.06 78.70
CA ASP A 15 27.11 -116.96 78.01
C ASP A 15 27.24 -116.70 76.50
N PRO A 16 27.68 -117.67 75.66
CA PRO A 16 27.93 -117.43 74.24
C PRO A 16 26.67 -117.01 73.48
N ALA A 17 25.49 -117.34 74.01
CA ALA A 17 24.21 -116.85 73.51
C ALA A 17 23.98 -115.35 73.80
N ALA A 18 24.48 -114.83 74.92
CA ALA A 18 24.39 -113.41 75.27
C ALA A 18 25.41 -112.55 74.49
N ALA A 19 26.61 -113.08 74.25
CA ALA A 19 27.63 -112.43 73.41
C ALA A 19 27.19 -112.38 71.92
N ALA A 20 26.65 -113.48 71.38
CA ALA A 20 26.09 -113.50 70.03
C ALA A 20 24.87 -112.57 69.88
N ALA A 21 24.00 -112.48 70.90
CA ALA A 21 22.89 -111.53 70.90
C ALA A 21 23.37 -110.06 70.97
N GLN A 22 24.45 -109.75 71.70
CA GLN A 22 25.05 -108.41 71.74
C GLN A 22 25.67 -108.02 70.39
N ASP A 23 26.35 -108.95 69.72
CA ASP A 23 26.94 -108.74 68.40
C ASP A 23 25.84 -108.51 67.34
N ASP A 24 24.77 -109.30 67.37
CA ASP A 24 23.60 -109.10 66.49
C ASP A 24 22.90 -107.76 66.73
N THR A 25 22.84 -107.30 67.98
CA THR A 25 22.27 -105.99 68.34
C THR A 25 23.13 -104.84 67.79
N SER A 26 24.47 -104.96 67.85
CA SER A 26 25.41 -103.94 67.33
C SER A 26 25.34 -103.78 65.81
N LEU A 27 25.18 -104.89 65.07
CA LEU A 27 25.02 -104.87 63.62
C LEU A 27 23.69 -104.25 63.19
N VAL A 28 22.62 -104.48 63.96
CA VAL A 28 21.33 -103.84 63.73
C VAL A 28 21.41 -102.32 63.93
N GLU A 29 22.09 -101.85 64.97
CA GLU A 29 22.30 -100.41 65.21
C GLU A 29 23.13 -99.75 64.09
N GLU A 30 24.18 -100.41 63.61
CA GLU A 30 24.99 -99.93 62.50
C GLU A 30 24.20 -99.86 61.18
N LEU A 31 23.35 -100.87 60.90
CA LEU A 31 22.46 -100.85 59.74
C LEU A 31 21.41 -99.74 59.83
N VAL A 32 20.88 -99.46 61.02
CA VAL A 32 19.94 -98.34 61.24
C VAL A 32 20.66 -97.00 61.00
N ARG A 33 21.88 -96.84 61.52
CA ARG A 33 22.72 -95.66 61.28
C ARG A 33 23.02 -95.46 59.79
N LEU A 34 23.50 -96.49 59.09
CA LEU A 34 23.79 -96.41 57.65
C LEU A 34 22.54 -96.13 56.82
N ARG A 35 21.37 -96.66 57.21
CA ARG A 35 20.09 -96.32 56.56
C ARG A 35 19.71 -94.87 56.79
N GLN A 36 19.95 -94.33 57.98
CA GLN A 36 19.71 -92.93 58.31
C GLN A 36 20.64 -92.02 57.51
N GLU A 37 21.94 -92.29 57.50
CA GLU A 37 22.93 -91.57 56.68
C GLU A 37 22.58 -91.65 55.18
N SER A 38 22.12 -92.82 54.69
CA SER A 38 21.65 -92.98 53.30
C SER A 38 20.40 -92.16 53.00
N ARG A 39 19.48 -91.99 53.96
CA ARG A 39 18.30 -91.13 53.81
C ARG A 39 18.71 -89.65 53.79
N GLU A 40 19.60 -89.24 54.69
CA GLU A 40 20.13 -87.88 54.76
C GLU A 40 20.89 -87.50 53.50
N ARG A 41 21.78 -88.37 53.01
CA ARG A 41 22.46 -88.15 51.72
C ARG A 41 21.49 -88.05 50.56
N ARG A 42 20.43 -88.88 50.53
CA ARG A 42 19.39 -88.77 49.49
C ARG A 42 18.60 -87.46 49.58
N ALA A 43 18.29 -87.00 50.79
CA ALA A 43 17.63 -85.70 51.01
C ALA A 43 18.51 -84.53 50.57
N LEU A 44 19.82 -84.56 50.90
CA LEU A 44 20.79 -83.57 50.44
C LEU A 44 20.91 -83.55 48.91
N VAL A 45 21.03 -84.72 48.27
CA VAL A 45 21.08 -84.82 46.80
C VAL A 45 19.80 -84.32 46.16
N ALA A 46 18.63 -84.58 46.75
CA ALA A 46 17.37 -84.01 46.29
C ALA A 46 17.36 -82.48 46.42
N GLY A 47 17.81 -81.93 47.56
CA GLY A 47 17.95 -80.50 47.78
C GLY A 47 18.86 -79.82 46.74
N LEU A 48 20.05 -80.36 46.52
CA LEU A 48 21.00 -79.85 45.53
C LEU A 48 20.44 -79.91 44.09
N ARG A 49 19.64 -80.93 43.75
CA ARG A 49 18.95 -80.99 42.44
C ARG A 49 17.94 -79.86 42.29
N THR A 50 17.11 -79.61 43.32
CA THR A 50 16.13 -78.51 43.29
C THR A 50 16.80 -77.14 43.20
N GLU A 51 17.91 -76.95 43.92
CA GLU A 51 18.67 -75.70 43.88
C GLU A 51 19.34 -75.50 42.52
N ARG A 52 19.95 -76.55 41.97
CA ARG A 52 20.51 -76.53 40.61
C ARG A 52 19.45 -76.19 39.57
N ASP A 53 18.26 -76.79 39.67
CA ASP A 53 17.17 -76.53 38.71
C ASP A 53 16.62 -75.11 38.87
N ARG A 54 16.55 -74.59 40.10
CA ARG A 54 16.25 -73.17 40.38
C ARG A 54 17.29 -72.25 39.74
N LEU A 55 18.59 -72.49 39.95
CA LEU A 55 19.67 -71.69 39.37
C LEU A 55 19.66 -71.73 37.84
N ARG A 56 19.36 -72.90 37.24
CA ARG A 56 19.18 -73.02 35.79
C ARG A 56 18.03 -72.16 35.28
N SER A 57 16.90 -72.15 35.98
CA SER A 57 15.77 -71.31 35.58
C SER A 57 16.08 -69.81 35.69
N GLN A 58 16.82 -69.41 36.73
CA GLN A 58 17.28 -68.03 36.90
C GLN A 58 18.27 -67.62 35.80
N ASN A 59 19.24 -68.49 35.47
CA ASN A 59 20.17 -68.22 34.37
C ASN A 59 19.44 -68.09 33.03
N ALA A 60 18.48 -68.96 32.74
CA ALA A 60 17.70 -68.86 31.51
C ALA A 60 16.91 -67.53 31.42
N ALA A 61 16.34 -67.06 32.53
CA ALA A 61 15.65 -65.77 32.57
C ALA A 61 16.62 -64.60 32.34
N LEU A 62 17.79 -64.62 32.96
CA LEU A 62 18.82 -63.60 32.77
C LEU A 62 19.39 -63.58 31.34
N GLU A 63 19.56 -64.75 30.72
CA GLU A 63 19.95 -64.86 29.32
C GLU A 63 18.88 -64.27 28.39
N GLU A 64 17.59 -64.52 28.65
CA GLU A 64 16.50 -63.94 27.89
C GLU A 64 16.44 -62.40 28.04
N GLU A 65 16.63 -61.89 29.25
CA GLU A 65 16.72 -60.45 29.51
C GLU A 65 17.92 -59.82 28.80
N ALA A 66 19.09 -60.48 28.84
CA ALA A 66 20.29 -60.02 28.14
C ALA A 66 20.08 -59.99 26.61
N LEU A 67 19.40 -60.98 26.03
CA LEU A 67 19.06 -61.01 24.61
C LEU A 67 18.10 -59.88 24.22
N ARG A 68 17.09 -59.59 25.06
CA ARG A 68 16.18 -58.45 24.85
C ARG A 68 16.91 -57.12 24.92
N ALA A 69 17.80 -56.95 25.90
CA ALA A 69 18.62 -55.75 26.04
C ALA A 69 19.62 -55.58 24.88
N ALA A 70 20.20 -56.67 24.38
CA ALA A 70 21.06 -56.63 23.19
C ALA A 70 20.27 -56.24 21.94
N ALA A 71 19.04 -56.74 21.78
CA ALA A 71 18.19 -56.38 20.66
C ALA A 71 17.75 -54.91 20.69
N THR A 72 17.51 -54.32 21.87
CA THR A 72 17.23 -52.88 21.99
C THR A 72 18.48 -52.04 21.76
N ALA A 73 19.62 -52.43 22.33
CA ALA A 73 20.90 -51.75 22.12
C ALA A 73 21.33 -51.75 20.64
N ALA A 74 21.08 -52.83 19.91
CA ALA A 74 21.37 -52.91 18.48
C ALA A 74 20.51 -51.95 17.63
N ARG A 75 19.32 -51.56 18.12
CA ARG A 75 18.43 -50.62 17.42
C ARG A 75 18.71 -49.16 17.77
N ALA A 76 19.37 -48.89 18.90
CA ALA A 76 19.62 -47.53 19.36
C ALA A 76 20.37 -46.66 18.32
N PRO A 77 21.46 -47.12 17.66
CA PRO A 77 22.18 -46.30 16.68
C PRO A 77 21.31 -45.90 15.47
N ALA A 78 20.42 -46.80 15.03
CA ALA A 78 19.50 -46.51 13.94
C ALA A 78 18.46 -45.46 14.33
N LEU A 79 17.98 -45.50 15.57
CA LEU A 79 17.04 -44.50 16.10
C LEU A 79 17.73 -43.14 16.30
N GLU A 80 18.96 -43.12 16.80
CA GLU A 80 19.76 -41.91 16.94
C GLU A 80 20.05 -41.26 15.57
N SER A 81 20.42 -42.07 14.58
CA SER A 81 20.61 -41.60 13.21
C SER A 81 19.31 -41.04 12.62
N ALA A 82 18.18 -41.74 12.80
CA ALA A 82 16.88 -41.27 12.30
C ALA A 82 16.43 -39.98 12.97
N LEU A 83 16.71 -39.82 14.27
CA LEU A 83 16.43 -38.58 15.00
C LEU A 83 17.30 -37.43 14.47
N SER A 84 18.60 -37.65 14.29
CA SER A 84 19.51 -36.64 13.74
C SER A 84 19.10 -36.20 12.34
N ASP A 85 18.71 -37.14 11.46
CA ASP A 85 18.17 -36.83 10.13
C ASP A 85 16.88 -36.01 10.21
N ALA A 86 16.00 -36.31 11.16
CA ALA A 86 14.76 -35.57 11.36
C ALA A 86 15.02 -34.14 11.87
N GLU A 87 15.97 -33.97 12.79
CA GLU A 87 16.40 -32.67 13.30
C GLU A 87 17.00 -31.80 12.19
N GLN A 88 17.85 -32.38 11.33
CA GLN A 88 18.42 -31.66 10.19
C GLN A 88 17.35 -31.23 9.19
N LYS A 89 16.40 -32.11 8.86
CA LYS A 89 15.27 -31.78 7.98
C LYS A 89 14.39 -30.68 8.57
N LEU A 90 14.14 -30.72 9.88
CA LEU A 90 13.38 -29.68 10.57
C LEU A 90 14.11 -28.33 10.51
N ALA A 91 15.43 -28.31 10.75
CA ALA A 91 16.23 -27.10 10.66
C ALA A 91 16.20 -26.48 9.24
N VAL A 92 16.28 -27.30 8.19
CA VAL A 92 16.15 -26.84 6.80
C VAL A 92 14.76 -26.24 6.56
N ALA A 93 13.69 -26.93 6.95
CA ALA A 93 12.32 -26.43 6.78
C ALA A 93 12.08 -25.11 7.53
N GLN A 94 12.65 -24.95 8.72
CA GLN A 94 12.58 -23.70 9.48
C GLN A 94 13.33 -22.56 8.78
N SER A 95 14.51 -22.83 8.22
CA SER A 95 15.26 -21.84 7.44
C SER A 95 14.52 -21.41 6.18
N GLU A 96 13.91 -22.36 5.46
CA GLU A 96 13.11 -22.06 4.26
C GLU A 96 11.87 -21.23 4.60
N LEU A 97 11.18 -21.58 5.69
CA LEU A 97 10.05 -20.80 6.18
C LEU A 97 10.46 -19.37 6.57
N ALA A 98 11.59 -19.21 7.26
CA ALA A 98 12.11 -17.89 7.61
C ALA A 98 12.44 -17.06 6.36
N ALA A 99 13.06 -17.67 5.35
CA ALA A 99 13.33 -17.00 4.08
C ALA A 99 12.03 -16.61 3.34
N SER A 100 11.03 -17.49 3.32
CA SER A 100 9.71 -17.19 2.74
C SER A 100 9.02 -16.03 3.47
N ASN A 101 9.07 -16.00 4.80
CA ASN A 101 8.47 -14.92 5.58
C ASN A 101 9.16 -13.59 5.31
N LEU A 102 10.49 -13.57 5.21
CA LEU A 102 11.23 -12.37 4.86
C LEU A 102 10.85 -11.87 3.45
N ALA A 103 10.74 -12.76 2.47
CA ALA A 103 10.30 -12.41 1.13
C ALA A 103 8.87 -11.84 1.12
N CYS A 104 7.95 -12.39 1.92
CA CYS A 104 6.60 -11.83 2.07
C CYS A 104 6.63 -10.41 2.65
N LEU A 105 7.42 -10.17 3.70
CA LEU A 105 7.55 -8.84 4.30
C LEU A 105 8.12 -7.83 3.30
N GLU A 106 9.13 -8.19 2.51
CA GLU A 106 9.67 -7.31 1.46
C GLU A 106 8.62 -6.96 0.39
N LEU A 107 7.73 -7.90 0.05
CA LEU A 107 6.63 -7.64 -0.89
C LEU A 107 5.57 -6.74 -0.28
N GLU A 108 5.23 -6.92 0.99
CA GLU A 108 4.31 -6.05 1.72
C GLU A 108 4.85 -4.62 1.81
N GLU A 109 6.13 -4.45 2.17
CA GLU A 109 6.78 -3.13 2.21
C GLU A 109 6.76 -2.44 0.84
N ARG A 110 7.04 -3.18 -0.24
CA ARG A 110 6.96 -2.65 -1.61
C ARG A 110 5.55 -2.27 -2.02
N ALA A 111 4.55 -3.05 -1.61
CA ALA A 111 3.15 -2.75 -1.88
C ALA A 111 2.73 -1.45 -1.19
N VAL A 112 3.08 -1.28 0.09
CA VAL A 112 2.81 -0.04 0.84
C VAL A 112 3.50 1.16 0.19
N ALA A 113 4.78 1.03 -0.19
CA ALA A 113 5.50 2.10 -0.87
C ALA A 113 4.87 2.47 -2.22
N ALA A 114 4.35 1.48 -2.96
CA ALA A 114 3.64 1.73 -4.22
C ALA A 114 2.28 2.42 -4.00
N GLU A 115 1.56 2.08 -2.94
CA GLU A 115 0.30 2.74 -2.56
C GLU A 115 0.53 4.20 -2.17
N ASP A 116 1.58 4.50 -1.39
CA ASP A 116 1.95 5.87 -1.04
C ASP A 116 2.34 6.69 -2.29
N ALA A 117 3.14 6.11 -3.19
CA ALA A 117 3.49 6.76 -4.45
C ALA A 117 2.25 7.03 -5.33
N LEU A 118 1.30 6.08 -5.39
CA LEU A 118 0.04 6.24 -6.12
C LEU A 118 -0.80 7.35 -5.50
N LYS A 119 -0.85 7.46 -4.17
CA LYS A 119 -1.58 8.53 -3.47
C LYS A 119 -1.01 9.90 -3.83
N ILE A 120 0.32 10.06 -3.79
CA ILE A 120 1.00 11.31 -4.18
C ILE A 120 0.70 11.65 -5.66
N ALA A 121 0.78 10.66 -6.55
CA ALA A 121 0.48 10.88 -7.97
C ALA A 121 -0.98 11.33 -8.20
N LYS A 122 -1.94 10.78 -7.44
CA LYS A 122 -3.34 11.21 -7.48
C LYS A 122 -3.52 12.64 -6.99
N GLU A 123 -2.93 12.98 -5.84
CA GLU A 123 -2.99 14.35 -5.29
C GLU A 123 -2.39 15.38 -6.26
N GLN A 124 -1.29 15.02 -6.94
CA GLN A 124 -0.69 15.87 -7.97
C GLN A 124 -1.58 16.02 -9.21
N ALA A 125 -2.23 14.94 -9.66
CA ALA A 125 -3.16 14.99 -10.78
C ALA A 125 -4.39 15.86 -10.46
N GLU A 126 -5.00 15.65 -9.29
CA GLU A 126 -6.13 16.45 -8.80
C GLU A 126 -5.76 17.94 -8.65
N GLY A 127 -4.57 18.24 -8.12
CA GLY A 127 -4.04 19.60 -8.04
C GLY A 127 -3.83 20.23 -9.42
N GLY A 128 -3.33 19.46 -10.38
CA GLY A 128 -3.18 19.88 -11.78
C GLY A 128 -4.53 20.16 -12.46
N GLU A 129 -5.53 19.31 -12.25
CA GLU A 129 -6.89 19.52 -12.76
C GLU A 129 -7.53 20.78 -12.16
N ALA A 130 -7.38 20.99 -10.85
CA ALA A 130 -7.89 22.19 -10.19
C ALA A 130 -7.22 23.47 -10.74
N ALA A 131 -5.90 23.45 -10.94
CA ALA A 131 -5.17 24.57 -11.52
C ALA A 131 -5.59 24.84 -12.98
N ALA A 132 -5.74 23.79 -13.80
CA ALA A 132 -6.20 23.91 -15.18
C ALA A 132 -7.63 24.46 -15.26
N SER A 133 -8.53 23.99 -14.40
CA SER A 133 -9.91 24.50 -14.27
C SER A 133 -9.93 25.97 -13.84
N GLY A 134 -9.08 26.35 -12.89
CA GLY A 134 -8.90 27.73 -12.47
C GLY A 134 -8.43 28.64 -13.61
N ALA A 135 -7.40 28.22 -14.36
CA ALA A 135 -6.91 28.95 -15.52
C ALA A 135 -7.97 29.07 -16.63
N GLN A 136 -8.73 28.00 -16.89
CA GLN A 136 -9.81 28.04 -17.86
C GLN A 136 -10.93 29.01 -17.45
N SER A 137 -11.23 29.09 -16.15
CA SER A 137 -12.23 30.03 -15.61
C SER A 137 -11.77 31.47 -15.72
N GLN A 138 -10.47 31.74 -15.46
CA GLN A 138 -9.87 33.06 -15.65
C GLN A 138 -9.89 33.49 -17.12
N LEU A 139 -9.47 32.62 -18.04
CA LEU A 139 -9.53 32.88 -19.49
C LEU A 139 -10.96 33.16 -19.97
N ARG A 140 -11.96 32.42 -19.46
CA ARG A 140 -13.37 32.71 -19.77
C ARG A 140 -13.78 34.09 -19.26
N ALA A 141 -13.42 34.45 -18.03
CA ALA A 141 -13.73 35.75 -17.46
C ALA A 141 -13.06 36.90 -18.24
N GLU A 142 -11.81 36.73 -18.67
CA GLU A 142 -11.10 37.70 -19.51
C GLU A 142 -11.74 37.85 -20.88
N ARG A 143 -12.10 36.73 -21.53
CA ARG A 143 -12.84 36.76 -22.81
C ARG A 143 -14.19 37.46 -22.67
N GLU A 144 -14.92 37.25 -21.57
CA GLU A 144 -16.17 37.96 -21.30
C GLU A 144 -15.94 39.47 -21.12
N ARG A 145 -14.89 39.87 -20.39
CA ARG A 145 -14.54 41.29 -20.21
C ARG A 145 -14.20 41.94 -21.55
N ALA A 146 -13.30 41.35 -22.33
CA ALA A 146 -12.93 41.84 -23.65
C ALA A 146 -14.16 41.94 -24.58
N SER A 147 -15.05 40.93 -24.55
CA SER A 147 -16.29 40.96 -25.34
C SER A 147 -17.24 42.09 -24.91
N ARG A 148 -17.30 42.43 -23.61
CA ARG A 148 -18.08 43.57 -23.12
C ARG A 148 -17.47 44.89 -23.56
N GLU A 149 -16.15 45.02 -23.50
CA GLU A 149 -15.44 46.21 -23.96
C GLU A 149 -15.67 46.48 -25.45
N VAL A 150 -15.59 45.43 -26.28
CA VAL A 150 -15.93 45.53 -27.71
C VAL A 150 -17.36 46.02 -27.92
N ARG A 151 -18.35 45.46 -27.21
CA ARG A 151 -19.75 45.92 -27.31
C ARG A 151 -19.93 47.37 -26.88
N LEU A 152 -19.23 47.81 -25.83
CA LEU A 152 -19.26 49.19 -25.37
C LEU A 152 -18.62 50.14 -26.40
N ALA A 153 -17.51 49.73 -27.01
CA ALA A 153 -16.86 50.51 -28.07
C ALA A 153 -17.74 50.61 -29.32
N GLU A 154 -18.39 49.51 -29.72
CA GLU A 154 -19.35 49.50 -30.83
C GLU A 154 -20.56 50.41 -30.54
N ALA A 155 -21.10 50.39 -29.32
CA ALA A 155 -22.20 51.26 -28.92
C ALA A 155 -21.79 52.75 -29.02
N ARG A 156 -20.61 53.11 -28.48
CA ARG A 156 -20.07 54.48 -28.60
C ARG A 156 -19.87 54.90 -30.05
N ALA A 157 -19.38 54.00 -30.89
CA ALA A 157 -19.23 54.27 -32.32
C ALA A 157 -20.60 54.52 -32.99
N SER A 158 -21.63 53.73 -32.66
CA SER A 158 -22.98 53.94 -33.20
C SER A 158 -23.62 55.25 -32.72
N GLU A 159 -23.42 55.63 -31.45
CA GLU A 159 -23.91 56.91 -30.91
C GLU A 159 -23.24 58.09 -31.62
N ALA A 160 -21.91 58.04 -31.81
CA ALA A 160 -21.17 59.06 -32.53
C ALA A 160 -21.59 59.16 -34.02
N GLU A 161 -21.91 58.04 -34.66
CA GLU A 161 -22.46 58.02 -36.03
C GLU A 161 -23.84 58.67 -36.12
N GLU A 162 -24.72 58.42 -35.16
CA GLU A 162 -26.03 59.08 -35.10
C GLU A 162 -25.90 60.59 -34.87
N GLU A 163 -25.03 61.02 -33.96
CA GLU A 163 -24.76 62.44 -33.71
C GLU A 163 -24.19 63.12 -34.95
N GLN A 164 -23.25 62.47 -35.66
CA GLN A 164 -22.72 62.98 -36.92
C GLN A 164 -23.83 63.17 -37.97
N LEU A 165 -24.73 62.18 -38.12
CA LEU A 165 -25.84 62.28 -39.07
C LEU A 165 -26.83 63.40 -38.71
N ARG A 166 -27.10 63.61 -37.41
CA ARG A 166 -27.96 64.71 -36.94
C ARG A 166 -27.34 66.06 -37.27
N ALA A 167 -26.05 66.24 -36.98
CA ALA A 167 -25.33 67.48 -37.27
C ALA A 167 -25.22 67.74 -38.79
N GLU A 168 -24.99 66.70 -39.61
CA GLU A 168 -25.00 66.81 -41.07
C GLU A 168 -26.38 67.23 -41.61
N HIS A 169 -27.47 66.68 -41.06
CA HIS A 169 -28.83 67.07 -41.43
C HIS A 169 -29.13 68.53 -41.07
N GLU A 170 -28.72 68.98 -39.88
CA GLU A 170 -28.87 70.36 -39.42
C GLU A 170 -28.10 71.34 -40.33
N ILE A 171 -26.86 71.02 -40.71
CA ILE A 171 -26.11 71.80 -41.71
C ILE A 171 -26.85 71.86 -43.04
N HIS A 172 -27.44 70.76 -43.49
CA HIS A 172 -28.19 70.75 -44.76
C HIS A 172 -29.39 71.71 -44.70
N MET A 173 -30.15 71.67 -43.61
CA MET A 173 -31.29 72.58 -43.38
C MET A 173 -30.84 74.05 -43.38
N LEU A 174 -29.77 74.37 -42.66
CA LEU A 174 -29.24 75.74 -42.61
C LEU A 174 -28.68 76.21 -43.96
N LYS A 175 -28.08 75.32 -44.75
CA LYS A 175 -27.67 75.65 -46.13
C LYS A 175 -28.86 75.95 -47.02
N GLU A 176 -29.97 75.20 -46.89
CA GLU A 176 -31.20 75.50 -47.62
C GLU A 176 -31.81 76.83 -47.21
N GLU A 177 -31.83 77.16 -45.92
CA GLU A 177 -32.29 78.46 -45.41
C GLU A 177 -31.40 79.61 -45.90
N LEU A 178 -30.07 79.45 -45.83
CA LEU A 178 -29.11 80.42 -46.37
C LEU A 178 -29.34 80.62 -47.87
N ALA A 179 -29.56 79.55 -48.64
CA ALA A 179 -29.83 79.62 -50.07
C ALA A 179 -31.15 80.36 -50.36
N LYS A 180 -32.21 80.13 -49.56
CA LYS A 180 -33.47 80.88 -49.64
C LYS A 180 -33.26 82.37 -49.35
N HIS A 181 -32.57 82.71 -48.26
CA HIS A 181 -32.28 84.11 -47.94
C HIS A 181 -31.38 84.80 -48.96
N GLN A 182 -30.41 84.09 -49.57
CA GLN A 182 -29.62 84.63 -50.67
C GLN A 182 -30.46 84.82 -51.95
N ALA A 183 -31.41 83.93 -52.23
CA ALA A 183 -32.35 84.09 -53.34
C ALA A 183 -33.31 85.26 -53.11
N GLU A 184 -33.83 85.44 -51.90
CA GLU A 184 -34.65 86.58 -51.48
C GLU A 184 -33.87 87.90 -51.55
N ALA A 185 -32.62 87.93 -51.10
CA ALA A 185 -31.75 89.10 -51.22
C ALA A 185 -31.44 89.45 -52.68
N ARG A 186 -31.29 88.46 -53.57
CA ARG A 186 -31.14 88.68 -55.03
C ARG A 186 -32.43 89.15 -55.69
N ALA A 187 -33.59 88.68 -55.24
CA ALA A 187 -34.89 89.13 -55.72
C ALA A 187 -35.21 90.57 -55.27
N ASN A 188 -34.79 90.97 -54.06
CA ASN A 188 -34.94 92.33 -53.53
C ASN A 188 -33.85 93.30 -54.01
N GLY A 189 -32.72 92.81 -54.55
CA GLY A 189 -31.65 93.61 -55.14
C GLY A 189 -31.82 93.90 -56.64
N HIS A 190 -33.01 93.67 -57.20
CA HIS A 190 -33.35 93.96 -58.60
C HIS A 190 -34.48 94.99 -58.76
N GLY A 191 -34.58 95.90 -57.79
CA GLY A 191 -35.34 97.13 -57.88
C GLY A 191 -34.49 98.29 -57.37
N ASP A 192 -34.15 99.18 -58.29
CA ASP A 192 -33.76 100.58 -58.08
C ASP A 192 -32.32 100.85 -57.61
N GLU A 193 -31.44 100.97 -58.61
CA GLU A 193 -30.43 102.02 -58.63
C GLU A 193 -31.13 103.38 -58.47
N GLU A 194 -31.12 103.93 -57.26
CA GLU A 194 -30.99 105.36 -56.92
C GLU A 194 -31.61 105.63 -55.54
N GLY A 195 -30.78 105.90 -54.54
CA GLY A 195 -31.24 106.54 -53.30
C GLY A 195 -30.64 106.02 -52.01
N ALA A 196 -29.62 106.72 -51.54
CA ALA A 196 -29.31 107.02 -50.14
C ALA A 196 -29.73 106.02 -49.03
N GLY A 197 -28.71 105.41 -48.41
CA GLY A 197 -28.63 105.30 -46.96
C GLY A 197 -29.56 104.30 -46.27
N VAL A 198 -29.28 103.00 -46.41
CA VAL A 198 -29.52 102.02 -45.33
C VAL A 198 -28.35 101.01 -45.33
N GLU A 199 -27.27 101.39 -44.66
CA GLU A 199 -26.29 100.43 -44.17
C GLU A 199 -26.95 99.55 -43.08
N GLY A 200 -26.70 98.24 -43.10
CA GLY A 200 -26.58 97.48 -41.85
C GLY A 200 -27.35 96.17 -41.71
N ALA A 201 -28.60 96.04 -42.17
CA ALA A 201 -29.45 94.93 -41.71
C ALA A 201 -29.35 93.62 -42.54
N GLY A 202 -29.44 93.69 -43.87
CA GLY A 202 -29.47 92.49 -44.74
C GLY A 202 -28.10 91.83 -44.94
N ALA A 203 -27.03 92.62 -45.01
CA ALA A 203 -25.66 92.11 -45.08
C ALA A 203 -25.19 91.56 -43.71
N GLY A 204 -25.67 92.14 -42.61
CA GLY A 204 -25.43 91.63 -41.26
C GLY A 204 -26.05 90.26 -41.03
N ALA A 205 -27.32 90.06 -41.41
CA ALA A 205 -27.98 88.75 -41.32
C ALA A 205 -27.33 87.68 -42.21
N SER A 206 -26.92 88.05 -43.43
CA SER A 206 -26.19 87.17 -44.35
C SER A 206 -24.79 86.80 -43.85
N ALA A 207 -24.04 87.75 -43.29
CA ALA A 207 -22.73 87.52 -42.71
C ALA A 207 -22.81 86.71 -41.40
N GLN A 208 -23.86 86.93 -40.60
CA GLN A 208 -24.10 86.20 -39.37
C GLN A 208 -24.52 84.76 -39.65
N ALA A 209 -25.41 84.52 -40.61
CA ALA A 209 -25.75 83.18 -41.07
C ALA A 209 -24.56 82.45 -41.74
N ALA A 210 -23.67 83.17 -42.41
CA ALA A 210 -22.42 82.59 -42.95
C ALA A 210 -21.40 82.24 -41.85
N LEU A 211 -21.33 83.04 -40.78
CA LEU A 211 -20.51 82.75 -39.60
C LEU A 211 -21.07 81.57 -38.81
N GLU A 212 -22.38 81.50 -38.58
CA GLU A 212 -23.07 80.36 -37.96
C GLU A 212 -22.90 79.09 -38.80
N ALA A 213 -23.05 79.17 -40.13
CA ALA A 213 -22.79 78.04 -41.03
C ALA A 213 -21.33 77.58 -41.01
N ASN A 214 -20.35 78.49 -40.84
CA ASN A 214 -18.94 78.13 -40.70
C ASN A 214 -18.62 77.55 -39.32
N ALA A 215 -19.23 78.07 -38.25
CA ALA A 215 -19.09 77.53 -36.90
C ALA A 215 -19.64 76.09 -36.84
N LEU A 216 -20.84 75.86 -37.36
CA LEU A 216 -21.43 74.52 -37.45
C LEU A 216 -20.64 73.58 -38.37
N ARG A 217 -20.08 74.11 -39.46
CA ARG A 217 -19.17 73.32 -40.31
C ARG A 217 -17.89 72.92 -39.57
N SER A 218 -17.39 73.76 -38.67
CA SER A 218 -16.28 73.40 -37.77
C SER A 218 -16.72 72.31 -36.79
N GLU A 219 -17.87 72.46 -36.14
CA GLU A 219 -18.43 71.46 -35.21
C GLU A 219 -18.69 70.12 -35.89
N VAL A 220 -19.14 70.09 -37.15
CA VAL A 220 -19.31 68.84 -37.91
C VAL A 220 -17.98 68.21 -38.31
N LEU A 221 -16.95 69.00 -38.62
CA LEU A 221 -15.62 68.46 -38.86
C LEU A 221 -15.01 67.87 -37.59
N GLU A 222 -15.26 68.49 -36.44
CA GLU A 222 -14.88 67.98 -35.12
C GLU A 222 -15.66 66.69 -34.79
N ALA A 223 -16.98 66.69 -34.92
CA ALA A 223 -17.84 65.52 -34.71
C ALA A 223 -17.46 64.36 -35.65
N ARG A 224 -17.11 64.67 -36.91
CA ARG A 224 -16.62 63.66 -37.87
C ARG A 224 -15.25 63.11 -37.47
N ALA A 225 -14.35 63.96 -36.98
CA ALA A 225 -13.05 63.52 -36.48
C ALA A 225 -13.20 62.65 -35.22
N GLU A 226 -14.15 62.98 -34.35
CA GLU A 226 -14.49 62.18 -33.17
C GLU A 226 -15.12 60.84 -33.54
N ALA A 227 -16.06 60.80 -34.48
CA ALA A 227 -16.63 59.56 -35.01
C ALA A 227 -15.58 58.69 -35.70
N GLU A 228 -14.65 59.27 -36.46
CA GLU A 228 -13.54 58.52 -37.06
C GLU A 228 -12.56 57.96 -36.01
N ARG A 229 -12.27 58.70 -34.94
CA ARG A 229 -11.49 58.19 -33.79
C ARG A 229 -12.21 57.05 -33.09
N ALA A 230 -13.50 57.19 -32.79
CA ALA A 230 -14.31 56.14 -32.19
C ALA A 230 -14.35 54.87 -33.05
N ARG A 231 -14.44 55.00 -34.38
CA ARG A 231 -14.35 53.87 -35.32
C ARG A 231 -12.99 53.19 -35.31
N GLN A 232 -11.90 53.96 -35.23
CA GLN A 232 -10.54 53.40 -35.14
C GLN A 232 -10.34 52.65 -33.83
N GLU A 233 -10.82 53.21 -32.72
CA GLU A 233 -10.80 52.55 -31.41
C GLU A 233 -11.62 51.25 -31.41
N ALA A 234 -12.82 51.25 -32.01
CA ALA A 234 -13.65 50.05 -32.13
C ALA A 234 -13.00 48.96 -33.02
N ARG A 235 -12.31 49.36 -34.10
CA ARG A 235 -11.55 48.42 -34.94
C ARG A 235 -10.37 47.82 -34.20
N LEU A 236 -9.58 48.65 -33.52
CA LEU A 236 -8.46 48.18 -32.69
C LEU A 236 -8.93 47.24 -31.58
N ALA A 237 -10.05 47.55 -30.92
CA ALA A 237 -10.64 46.68 -29.91
C ALA A 237 -11.11 45.33 -30.49
N ARG A 238 -11.67 45.31 -31.71
CA ARG A 238 -12.03 44.06 -32.42
C ARG A 238 -10.81 43.25 -32.81
N ASP A 239 -9.79 43.88 -33.35
CA ASP A 239 -8.57 43.19 -33.79
C ASP A 239 -7.84 42.57 -32.58
N GLN A 240 -7.75 43.30 -31.46
CA GLN A 240 -7.22 42.79 -30.20
C GLN A 240 -8.05 41.63 -29.61
N HIS A 241 -9.38 41.68 -29.76
CA HIS A 241 -10.25 40.57 -29.36
C HIS A 241 -10.05 39.33 -30.23
N GLN A 242 -9.87 39.49 -31.54
CA GLN A 242 -9.59 38.39 -32.46
C GLN A 242 -8.23 37.75 -32.23
N GLU A 243 -7.19 38.55 -31.94
CA GLU A 243 -5.86 38.05 -31.59
C GLU A 243 -5.85 37.28 -30.26
N THR A 244 -6.66 37.69 -29.27
CA THR A 244 -6.77 36.99 -27.97
C THR A 244 -7.72 35.78 -28.00
N ALA A 245 -8.51 35.62 -29.07
CA ALA A 245 -9.42 34.50 -29.23
C ALA A 245 -8.79 33.27 -29.91
N GLN A 246 -7.74 33.46 -30.72
CA GLN A 246 -6.94 32.40 -31.37
C GLN A 246 -5.96 31.73 -30.39
#